data_AF-A0A4Y3WPR4-F1
#
_entry.id   AF-A0A4Y3WPR4-F1
#
_cell.length_a   1.000
_cell.length_b   1.000
_cell.length_c   1.000
_cell.angle_alpha   90.00
_cell.angle_beta   90.00
_cell.angle_gamma   90.00
#
_symmetry.space_group_name_H-M   'P 1'
#
loop_
_entity.id
_entity.type
_entity.pdbx_description
1 polymer ?
#
loop_
_entity_poly.entity_id
_entity_poly.type
_entity_poly.pdbx_seq_one_letter_code
_entity_poly.pdbx_strand_id
1 'polypeptide(L)'
;MTAPTAGRTLTEHIEDALLAQTRRILAGVVDDEHGRAVREQLAQWYETIEERLSIELRVELTRSGRKDTRSTFAIVWLSTSLGVVELCRVRVRDLVDAHGRPVDPRATARDLLAQAQPAPDHVPTEWLTEGGTGA
;
A
#
# COMPACT_ATOMS: atom_id res chain seq x y z
N MET A 1 16.81 -1.78 -9.22
CA MET A 1 16.79 -2.17 -7.80
C MET A 1 16.97 -0.91 -6.96
N THR A 2 15.89 -0.38 -6.41
CA THR A 2 15.94 0.80 -5.52
C THR A 2 16.41 0.33 -4.13
N ALA A 3 17.44 0.97 -3.57
CA ALA A 3 17.92 0.66 -2.23
C ALA A 3 16.80 0.88 -1.19
N PRO A 4 16.74 0.09 -0.10
CA PRO A 4 15.73 0.28 0.93
C PRO A 4 15.90 1.66 1.59
N THR A 5 14.91 2.52 1.40
CA THR A 5 14.75 3.86 1.99
C THR A 5 14.37 3.74 3.47
N ALA A 6 15.29 3.25 4.31
CA ALA A 6 15.06 3.17 5.75
C ALA A 6 14.88 4.58 6.35
N GLY A 7 13.92 4.74 7.27
CA GLY A 7 13.76 5.96 8.04
C GLY A 7 12.75 6.98 7.48
N ARG A 8 11.77 6.53 6.69
CA ARG A 8 10.68 7.37 6.17
C ARG A 8 9.33 6.96 6.72
N THR A 9 8.40 7.89 6.78
CA THR A 9 7.00 7.63 7.13
C THR A 9 6.28 6.93 5.98
N LEU A 10 5.17 6.25 6.30
CA LEU A 10 4.34 5.63 5.26
C LEU A 10 3.77 6.68 4.29
N THR A 11 3.39 7.85 4.80
CA THR A 11 2.91 8.98 3.98
C THR A 11 3.92 9.40 2.93
N GLU A 12 5.20 9.54 3.30
CA GLU A 12 6.26 9.89 2.35
C GLU A 12 6.44 8.82 1.25
N HIS A 13 6.27 7.54 1.59
CA HIS A 13 6.30 6.47 0.58
C HIS A 13 5.09 6.52 -0.36
N ILE A 14 3.91 6.90 0.15
CA ILE A 14 2.69 7.09 -0.64
C ILE A 14 2.86 8.27 -1.59
N GLU A 15 3.30 9.42 -1.09
CA GLU A 15 3.54 10.63 -1.88
C GLU A 15 4.52 10.38 -3.03
N ASP A 16 5.65 9.73 -2.75
CA ASP A 16 6.63 9.37 -3.79
C ASP A 16 6.03 8.44 -4.86
N ALA A 17 5.25 7.43 -4.44
CA ALA A 17 4.64 6.48 -5.35
C ALA A 17 3.57 7.15 -6.22
N LEU A 18 2.74 8.02 -5.64
CA LEU A 18 1.76 8.82 -6.35
C LEU A 18 2.43 9.76 -7.36
N LEU A 19 3.44 10.50 -6.93
CA LEU A 19 4.19 11.40 -7.79
C LEU A 19 4.86 10.65 -8.96
N ALA A 20 5.43 9.48 -8.70
CA ALA A 20 6.02 8.63 -9.73
C ALA A 20 4.99 8.09 -10.73
N GLN A 21 3.76 7.80 -10.29
CA GLN A 21 2.66 7.43 -11.19
C GLN A 21 2.16 8.62 -12.00
N THR A 22 1.92 9.77 -11.36
CA THR A 22 1.51 11.00 -12.04
C THR A 22 2.53 11.43 -13.10
N ARG A 23 3.83 11.38 -12.79
CA ARG A 23 4.87 11.69 -13.79
C ARG A 23 4.84 10.74 -14.98
N ARG A 24 4.57 9.44 -14.77
CA ARG A 24 4.43 8.47 -15.87
C ARG A 24 3.23 8.77 -16.74
N ILE A 25 2.08 9.11 -16.14
CA ILE A 25 0.88 9.51 -16.87
C ILE A 25 1.16 10.77 -17.69
N LEU A 26 1.71 11.81 -17.06
CA LEU A 26 1.98 13.10 -17.69
C LEU A 26 3.08 13.04 -18.76
N ALA A 27 4.04 12.12 -18.67
CA ALA A 27 5.08 11.95 -19.69
C ALA A 27 4.52 11.51 -21.06
N GLY A 28 3.33 10.90 -21.09
CA GLY A 28 2.64 10.54 -22.33
C GLY A 28 1.65 11.60 -22.85
N VAL A 29 1.52 12.73 -22.16
CA VAL A 29 0.51 13.75 -22.45
C VAL A 29 1.13 14.90 -23.22
N VAL A 30 0.59 15.20 -24.41
CA VAL A 30 0.96 16.36 -25.23
C VAL A 30 0.31 17.62 -24.66
N ASP A 31 0.96 18.79 -24.79
CA ASP A 31 0.46 20.06 -24.26
C ASP A 31 -0.63 20.66 -25.19
N ASP A 32 -1.77 19.97 -25.25
CA ASP A 32 -2.96 20.35 -25.99
C ASP A 32 -4.19 20.47 -25.06
N GLU A 33 -5.38 20.63 -25.63
CA GLU A 33 -6.62 20.69 -24.84
C GLU A 33 -6.90 19.41 -24.05
N HIS A 34 -6.56 18.25 -24.62
CA HIS A 34 -6.68 16.98 -23.93
C HIS A 34 -5.69 16.88 -22.76
N GLY A 35 -4.46 17.35 -22.95
CA GLY A 35 -3.46 17.35 -21.89
C GLY A 35 -3.78 18.29 -20.73
N ARG A 36 -4.42 19.43 -21.01
CA ARG A 36 -4.96 20.30 -19.95
C ARG A 36 -6.07 19.62 -19.16
N ALA A 37 -7.01 18.95 -19.84
CA ALA A 37 -8.08 18.19 -19.16
C ALA A 37 -7.52 17.06 -18.28
N VAL A 38 -6.49 16.34 -18.74
CA VAL A 38 -5.82 15.30 -17.94
C VAL A 38 -5.15 15.88 -16.70
N ARG A 39 -4.50 17.04 -16.80
CA ARG A 39 -3.89 17.73 -15.64
C ARG A 39 -4.93 18.17 -14.62
N GLU A 40 -6.05 18.71 -15.08
CA GLU A 40 -7.16 19.14 -14.21
C GLU A 40 -7.82 17.94 -13.50
N GLN A 41 -8.06 16.84 -14.22
CA GLN A 41 -8.56 15.59 -13.63
C GLN A 41 -7.59 15.02 -12.59
N LEU A 42 -6.28 15.06 -12.85
CA LEU A 42 -5.27 14.64 -11.89
C LEU A 42 -5.29 15.52 -10.63
N ALA A 43 -5.44 16.84 -10.77
CA ALA A 43 -5.53 17.75 -9.63
C ALA A 43 -6.76 17.44 -8.77
N GLN A 44 -7.94 17.30 -9.38
CA GLN A 44 -9.17 16.93 -8.67
C GLN A 44 -9.07 15.54 -8.02
N TRP A 45 -8.37 14.61 -8.67
CA TRP A 45 -8.15 13.28 -8.12
C TRP A 45 -7.27 13.32 -6.86
N TYR A 46 -6.22 14.14 -6.84
CA TYR A 46 -5.38 14.35 -5.65
C TYR A 46 -6.17 14.87 -4.44
N GLU A 47 -7.20 15.70 -4.66
CA GLU A 47 -8.07 16.20 -3.58
C GLU A 47 -8.89 15.10 -2.89
N THR A 48 -9.17 14.00 -3.59
CA THR A 48 -9.98 12.88 -3.08
C THR A 48 -9.18 11.60 -2.88
N ILE A 49 -7.85 11.69 -2.88
CA ILE A 49 -7.00 10.50 -2.94
C ILE A 49 -7.03 9.69 -1.66
N GLU A 50 -7.09 10.36 -0.51
CA GLU A 50 -7.13 9.71 0.81
C GLU A 50 -8.36 8.80 0.97
N GLU A 51 -9.49 9.19 0.39
CA GLU A 51 -10.73 8.39 0.39
C GLU A 51 -10.63 7.12 -0.47
N ARG A 52 -9.63 7.05 -1.35
CA ARG A 52 -9.41 5.95 -2.29
C ARG A 52 -8.25 5.05 -1.90
N LEU A 53 -7.44 5.46 -0.92
CA LEU A 53 -6.34 4.70 -0.40
C LEU A 53 -6.85 3.70 0.64
N SER A 54 -6.37 2.47 0.53
CA SER A 54 -6.55 1.45 1.55
C SER A 54 -5.18 0.94 1.98
N ILE A 55 -4.97 0.83 3.27
CA ILE A 55 -3.72 0.33 3.83
C ILE A 55 -4.00 -1.04 4.44
N GLU A 56 -3.42 -2.06 3.84
CA GLU A 56 -3.44 -3.42 4.36
C GLU A 56 -2.11 -3.70 5.06
N LEU A 57 -2.18 -4.15 6.31
CA LEU A 57 -0.99 -4.63 7.00
C LEU A 57 -0.96 -6.16 6.98
N ARG A 58 0.04 -6.73 6.30
CA ARG A 58 0.16 -8.18 6.07
C ARG A 58 1.32 -8.77 6.85
N VAL A 59 1.06 -9.86 7.57
CA VAL A 59 2.07 -10.64 8.30
C VAL A 59 2.35 -11.92 7.52
N GLU A 60 3.61 -12.15 7.15
CA GLU A 60 4.00 -13.38 6.46
C GLU A 60 3.98 -14.60 7.40
N LEU A 61 3.76 -15.79 6.84
CA LEU A 61 3.90 -17.04 7.57
C LEU A 61 5.33 -17.55 7.45
N THR A 62 5.88 -18.00 8.57
CA THR A 62 7.11 -18.80 8.61
C THR A 62 6.91 -20.15 7.90
N ARG A 63 8.01 -20.85 7.61
CA ARG A 63 7.97 -22.23 7.06
C ARG A 63 7.18 -23.22 7.92
N SER A 64 7.02 -22.96 9.22
CA SER A 64 6.21 -23.78 10.13
C SER A 64 4.75 -23.33 10.24
N GLY A 65 4.31 -22.38 9.40
CA GLY A 65 2.95 -21.84 9.39
C GLY A 65 2.67 -20.82 10.51
N ARG A 66 3.66 -20.51 11.38
CA ARG A 66 3.50 -19.48 12.41
C ARG A 66 3.61 -18.08 11.80
N LYS A 67 2.81 -17.13 12.26
CA LYS A 67 2.90 -15.71 11.87
C LYS A 67 4.27 -15.13 12.25
N ASP A 68 5.02 -14.63 11.26
CA ASP A 68 6.29 -13.94 11.46
C ASP A 68 6.05 -12.44 11.66
N THR A 69 5.84 -12.05 12.91
CA THR A 69 5.59 -10.66 13.29
C THR A 69 6.77 -9.71 13.03
N ARG A 70 7.96 -10.23 12.64
CA ARG A 70 9.12 -9.39 12.26
C ARG A 70 9.11 -9.03 10.77
N SER A 71 8.25 -9.69 9.99
CA SER A 71 8.18 -9.60 8.53
C SER A 71 6.90 -8.90 8.06
N THR A 72 6.35 -8.01 8.90
CA THR A 72 5.13 -7.26 8.60
C THR A 72 5.38 -6.25 7.49
N PHE A 73 4.46 -6.20 6.53
CA PHE A 73 4.42 -5.21 5.47
C PHE A 73 3.20 -4.32 5.61
N ALA A 74 3.37 -3.03 5.30
CA ALA A 74 2.28 -2.15 4.91
C ALA A 74 2.20 -2.18 3.38
N ILE A 75 1.04 -2.62 2.88
CA ILE A 75 0.70 -2.62 1.46
C ILE A 75 -0.35 -1.53 1.27
N VAL A 76 -0.02 -0.55 0.44
CA VAL A 76 -0.94 0.54 0.12
C VAL A 76 -1.57 0.25 -1.22
N TRP A 77 -2.89 0.14 -1.21
CA TRP A 77 -3.74 -0.07 -2.36
C TRP A 77 -4.43 1.23 -2.73
N LEU A 78 -4.59 1.46 -4.03
CA LEU A 78 -5.32 2.60 -4.57
C LEU A 78 -6.51 2.09 -5.37
N SER A 79 -7.71 2.54 -5.00
CA SER A 79 -8.95 2.25 -5.72
C SER A 79 -9.14 3.24 -6.87
N THR A 80 -9.28 2.72 -8.08
CA THR A 80 -9.56 3.48 -9.31
C THR A 80 -10.88 3.01 -9.93
N SER A 81 -11.40 3.75 -10.91
CA SER A 81 -12.58 3.31 -11.68
C SER A 81 -12.36 2.02 -12.47
N LEU A 82 -11.10 1.63 -12.71
CA LEU A 82 -10.72 0.43 -13.46
C LEU A 82 -10.38 -0.76 -12.55
N GLY A 83 -10.37 -0.55 -11.23
CA GLY A 83 -9.99 -1.57 -10.25
C GLY A 83 -9.02 -1.06 -9.19
N VAL A 84 -8.50 -1.99 -8.40
CA VAL A 84 -7.57 -1.72 -7.29
C VAL A 84 -6.14 -2.02 -7.73
N VAL A 85 -5.22 -1.10 -7.48
CA VAL A 85 -3.80 -1.25 -7.86
C VAL A 85 -2.90 -1.13 -6.63
N GLU A 86 -1.84 -1.95 -6.55
CA GLU A 86 -0.81 -1.81 -5.52
C GLU A 86 0.00 -0.55 -5.82
N LEU A 87 -0.04 0.42 -4.91
CA LEU A 87 0.70 1.67 -5.04
C LEU A 87 2.13 1.50 -4.54
N CYS A 88 2.29 0.98 -3.33
CA CYS A 88 3.58 0.65 -2.75
C CYS A 88 3.48 -0.43 -1.67
N ARG A 89 4.60 -1.13 -1.45
CA ARG A 89 4.76 -2.13 -0.41
C ARG A 89 6.03 -1.86 0.37
N VAL A 90 5.88 -1.64 1.68
CA VAL A 90 7.00 -1.24 2.56
C VAL A 90 7.03 -2.16 3.78
N ARG A 91 8.22 -2.51 4.25
CA ARG A 91 8.36 -3.25 5.51
C ARG A 91 8.13 -2.30 6.68
N VAL A 92 7.30 -2.70 7.63
CA VAL A 92 6.97 -1.86 8.80
C VAL A 92 8.21 -1.50 9.61
N ARG A 93 9.17 -2.42 9.72
CA ARG A 93 10.43 -2.20 10.44
C ARG A 93 11.33 -1.11 9.82
N ASP A 94 11.08 -0.76 8.56
CA ASP A 94 11.85 0.25 7.82
C ASP A 94 11.16 1.63 7.92
N LEU A 95 9.95 1.69 8.49
CA LEU A 95 9.16 2.92 8.69
C LEU A 95 9.51 3.65 9.99
N VAL A 96 9.30 4.96 9.97
CA VAL A 96 9.20 5.80 11.18
C VAL A 96 7.80 6.39 11.35
N ASP A 97 7.45 6.73 12.59
CA ASP A 97 6.21 7.44 12.90
C ASP A 97 6.30 8.94 12.56
N ALA A 98 5.21 9.68 12.82
CA ALA A 98 5.13 11.13 12.60
C ALA A 98 6.13 11.95 13.44
N HIS A 99 6.80 11.34 14.42
CA HIS A 99 7.83 11.95 15.25
C HIS A 99 9.25 11.48 14.87
N GLY A 100 9.40 10.73 13.77
CA GLY A 100 10.67 10.19 13.31
C GLY A 100 11.19 9.01 14.13
N ARG A 101 10.36 8.40 14.99
CA ARG A 101 10.75 7.23 15.78
C ARG A 101 10.50 5.94 14.99
N PRO A 102 11.40 4.95 15.04
CA PRO A 102 11.18 3.68 14.36
C PRO A 102 9.88 3.02 14.81
N VAL A 103 9.10 2.52 13.86
CA VAL A 103 7.89 1.75 14.16
C VAL A 103 8.27 0.36 14.64
N ASP A 104 7.65 -0.14 15.73
CA ASP A 104 7.86 -1.51 16.20
C ASP A 104 6.99 -2.48 15.37
N PRO A 105 7.58 -3.28 14.46
CA PRO A 105 6.82 -4.17 13.60
C PRO A 105 6.07 -5.26 14.37
N ARG A 106 6.55 -5.65 15.58
CA ARG A 106 5.88 -6.65 16.41
C ARG A 106 4.69 -6.08 17.11
N ALA A 107 4.81 -4.86 17.66
CA ALA A 107 3.70 -4.17 18.29
C ALA A 107 2.58 -3.95 17.26
N THR A 108 2.90 -3.40 16.10
CA THR A 108 1.95 -3.21 15.00
C THR A 108 1.31 -4.53 14.58
N ALA A 109 2.09 -5.60 14.35
CA ALA A 109 1.56 -6.91 14.01
C ALA A 109 0.59 -7.45 15.07
N ARG A 110 0.94 -7.33 16.34
CA ARG A 110 0.12 -7.82 17.44
C ARG A 110 -1.19 -7.03 17.54
N ASP A 111 -1.12 -5.71 17.42
CA ASP A 111 -2.29 -4.84 17.49
C ASP A 111 -3.25 -5.13 16.33
N LEU A 112 -2.74 -5.37 15.13
CA LEU A 112 -3.54 -5.84 13.99
C LEU A 112 -4.17 -7.19 14.23
N LEU A 113 -3.41 -8.15 14.79
CA LEU A 113 -3.94 -9.47 15.11
C LEU A 113 -5.01 -9.42 16.21
N ALA A 114 -4.98 -8.41 17.07
CA ALA A 114 -6.01 -8.16 18.07
C ALA A 114 -7.24 -7.46 17.47
N GLN A 115 -7.05 -6.58 16.47
CA GLN A 115 -8.12 -5.88 15.75
C GLN A 115 -8.78 -6.73 14.66
N ALA A 116 -8.04 -7.68 14.10
CA ALA A 116 -8.56 -8.71 13.22
C ALA A 116 -9.52 -9.55 14.05
N GLN A 117 -10.80 -9.17 14.05
CA GLN A 117 -11.85 -10.00 14.59
C GLN A 117 -11.69 -11.41 14.00
N PRO A 118 -12.01 -12.48 14.77
CA PRO A 118 -12.12 -13.80 14.19
C PRO A 118 -12.93 -13.65 12.91
N ALA A 119 -12.37 -14.10 11.78
CA ALA A 119 -13.07 -14.04 10.50
C ALA A 119 -14.48 -14.57 10.77
N PRO A 120 -15.54 -13.77 10.57
CA PRO A 120 -16.85 -14.28 10.84
C PRO A 120 -17.06 -15.47 9.89
N ASP A 121 -17.76 -16.52 10.33
CA ASP A 121 -17.81 -17.86 9.72
C ASP A 121 -18.24 -17.91 8.22
N HIS A 122 -18.48 -16.76 7.61
CA HIS A 122 -18.94 -16.54 6.25
C HIS A 122 -17.91 -15.84 5.33
N VAL A 123 -16.64 -15.67 5.72
CA VAL A 123 -15.63 -15.21 4.74
C VAL A 123 -15.40 -16.32 3.71
N PRO A 124 -15.79 -16.12 2.44
CA PRO A 124 -15.62 -17.16 1.43
C PRO A 124 -14.14 -17.44 1.21
N THR A 125 -13.74 -18.71 1.35
CA THR A 125 -12.34 -19.17 1.25
C THR A 125 -11.67 -18.78 -0.07
N GLU A 126 -12.47 -18.50 -1.10
CA GLU A 126 -12.09 -17.99 -2.42
C GLU A 126 -11.34 -16.65 -2.40
N TRP A 127 -11.37 -15.88 -1.30
CA TRP A 127 -10.57 -14.65 -1.16
C TRP A 127 -9.17 -14.90 -0.57
N LEU A 128 -8.91 -16.11 -0.06
CA LEU A 128 -7.64 -16.50 0.56
C LEU A 128 -6.70 -17.28 -0.38
N THR A 129 -7.14 -17.58 -1.61
CA THR A 129 -6.37 -18.39 -2.57
C THR A 129 -6.45 -17.86 -3.99
N GLU A 130 -5.89 -16.68 -4.28
CA GLU A 130 -5.29 -16.39 -5.59
C GLU A 130 -3.98 -15.61 -5.40
N GLY A 131 -3.00 -16.32 -4.87
CA GLY A 131 -1.65 -15.83 -4.63
C GLY A 131 -0.65 -16.98 -4.65
N GLY A 132 -0.71 -17.80 -5.71
CA GLY A 132 0.31 -18.79 -6.02
C GLY A 132 -0.11 -20.24 -5.79
N THR A 133 -0.33 -20.98 -6.88
CA THR A 133 0.64 -21.97 -7.40
C THR A 133 0.05 -22.70 -8.61
N GLY A 134 0.88 -22.92 -9.64
CA GLY A 134 0.58 -23.71 -10.83
C GLY A 134 1.00 -22.94 -12.08
N ALA A 135 2.27 -23.00 -12.50
CA ALA A 135 2.87 -24.08 -13.29
C ALA A 135 2.35 -24.09 -14.73
#